data_AF-A0A7D9HHI9-F1
#
_entry.id   AF-A0A7D9HHI9-F1
#
_cell.length_a   1.000
_cell.length_b   1.000
_cell.length_c   1.000
_cell.angle_alpha   90.00
_cell.angle_beta   90.00
_cell.angle_gamma   90.00
#
_symmetry.space_group_name_H-M   'P 1'
#
loop_
_entity.id
_entity.type
_entity.pdbx_description
1 polymer ?
#
loop_
_entity_poly.entity_id
_entity_poly.type
_entity_poly.pdbx_seq_one_letter_code
_entity_poly.pdbx_strand_id
1 'polypeptide(L)'
;MATMQVSNDVLLFSVVFKFIAMIIGVLGNITVIIYTILTSKENTSTSYLVGNLALADLLVCLTFYPISIIEIIQIIPNIDSDPGLFCKLHRSTIWTLLFASVATLLAITVDRYLYIVKPLKYPLIVTQRRVFLAISGTWIAACCLCTVLLIHFGRFDWALRSVCPAGEYTYLLLEIFVGYVPLILIFILNFRIFNVARKQRKRILAEPTVTVNISSELSPKRQIGIVRLLVGFKAAKTFAMVVAVLTFCVLTATVVSKVIKHFCESCHQMWYIVIRYDFYGMNSIVNAFIYGIRHIKYRKAYGNILLRLLL
;
A
#
# COMPACT_ATOMS: atom_id res chain seq x y z
N MET A 1 -38.95 -8.58 -11.91
CA MET A 1 -37.74 -7.88 -11.44
C MET A 1 -36.93 -8.88 -10.64
N ALA A 2 -36.00 -9.59 -11.28
CA ALA A 2 -35.25 -10.69 -10.65
C ALA A 2 -34.29 -10.12 -9.59
N THR A 3 -34.52 -10.47 -8.33
CA THR A 3 -33.52 -10.31 -7.27
C THR A 3 -32.32 -11.17 -7.64
N MET A 4 -31.22 -10.55 -8.08
CA MET A 4 -29.96 -11.25 -8.32
C MET A 4 -29.45 -11.83 -6.99
N GLN A 5 -29.80 -13.08 -6.71
CA GLN A 5 -29.37 -13.82 -5.54
C GLN A 5 -27.95 -14.33 -5.83
N VAL A 6 -26.97 -13.89 -5.03
CA VAL A 6 -25.62 -14.48 -5.04
C VAL A 6 -25.76 -15.93 -4.56
N SER A 7 -25.11 -16.90 -5.22
CA SER A 7 -25.14 -18.28 -4.73
C SER A 7 -24.50 -18.36 -3.34
N ASN A 8 -25.11 -19.15 -2.45
CA ASN A 8 -24.64 -19.28 -1.07
C ASN A 8 -23.16 -19.70 -0.99
N ASP A 9 -22.69 -20.53 -1.93
CA ASP A 9 -21.29 -20.97 -2.00
C ASP A 9 -20.32 -19.81 -2.27
N VAL A 10 -20.70 -18.90 -3.17
CA VAL A 10 -19.89 -17.73 -3.52
C VAL A 10 -19.86 -16.72 -2.37
N LEU A 11 -21.00 -16.52 -1.72
CA LEU A 11 -21.09 -15.68 -0.52
C LEU A 11 -20.20 -16.25 0.59
N LEU A 12 -20.30 -17.55 0.87
CA LEU A 12 -19.50 -18.24 1.87
C LEU A 12 -18.01 -18.13 1.57
N PHE A 13 -17.60 -18.42 0.33
CA PHE A 13 -16.21 -18.30 -0.10
C PHE A 13 -15.67 -16.87 0.10
N SER A 14 -16.44 -15.86 -0.30
CA SER A 14 -16.05 -14.45 -0.18
C SER A 14 -15.90 -14.02 1.29
N VAL A 15 -16.85 -14.38 2.15
CA VAL A 15 -16.81 -14.08 3.59
C VAL A 15 -15.60 -14.75 4.25
N VAL A 16 -15.38 -16.04 3.98
CA VAL A 16 -14.23 -16.79 4.50
C VAL A 16 -12.91 -16.17 4.05
N PHE A 17 -12.80 -15.85 2.75
CA PHE A 17 -11.61 -15.18 2.21
C PHE A 17 -11.34 -13.84 2.90
N LYS A 18 -12.34 -12.96 3.00
CA LYS A 18 -12.20 -11.64 3.67
C LYS A 18 -11.83 -11.78 5.13
N PHE A 19 -12.40 -12.74 5.84
CA PHE A 19 -12.11 -12.98 7.24
C PHE A 19 -10.67 -13.46 7.46
N ILE A 20 -10.20 -14.41 6.65
CA ILE A 20 -8.81 -14.87 6.66
C ILE A 20 -7.86 -13.72 6.31
N ALA A 21 -8.19 -12.98 5.25
CA ALA A 21 -7.43 -11.82 4.78
C ALA A 21 -7.28 -10.77 5.90
N MET A 22 -8.37 -10.47 6.61
CA MET A 22 -8.37 -9.57 7.77
C MET A 22 -7.43 -10.07 8.89
N ILE A 23 -7.55 -11.32 9.32
CA ILE A 23 -6.70 -11.88 10.40
C ILE A 23 -5.23 -11.78 10.02
N ILE A 24 -4.90 -12.21 8.80
CA ILE A 24 -3.53 -12.17 8.29
C ILE A 24 -3.01 -10.73 8.26
N GLY A 25 -3.79 -9.80 7.72
CA GLY A 25 -3.45 -8.38 7.65
C GLY A 25 -3.24 -7.74 9.01
N VAL A 26 -4.12 -8.02 9.98
CA VAL A 26 -4.02 -7.52 11.36
C VAL A 26 -2.75 -8.02 12.04
N LEU A 27 -2.52 -9.34 12.04
CA LEU A 27 -1.34 -9.94 12.67
C LEU A 27 -0.04 -9.45 12.03
N GLY A 28 -0.03 -9.39 10.69
CA GLY A 28 1.11 -8.91 9.92
C GLY A 28 1.46 -7.47 10.28
N ASN A 29 0.48 -6.56 10.24
CA ASN A 29 0.73 -5.14 10.48
C ASN A 29 1.03 -4.83 11.96
N ILE A 30 0.36 -5.48 12.91
CA ILE A 30 0.70 -5.35 14.35
C ILE A 30 2.15 -5.76 14.61
N THR A 31 2.61 -6.84 13.97
CA THR A 31 4.00 -7.30 14.10
C THR A 31 5.00 -6.23 13.63
N VAL A 32 4.72 -5.57 12.50
CA VAL A 32 5.56 -4.47 11.98
C VAL A 32 5.56 -3.29 12.96
N ILE A 33 4.41 -2.92 13.51
CA ILE A 33 4.28 -1.82 14.47
C ILE A 33 5.08 -2.12 15.75
N ILE A 34 4.85 -3.30 16.36
CA ILE A 34 5.56 -3.74 17.57
C ILE A 34 7.07 -3.73 17.33
N TYR A 35 7.52 -4.30 16.21
CA TYR A 35 8.95 -4.31 15.88
C TYR A 35 9.52 -2.89 15.76
N THR A 36 8.79 -1.98 15.12
CA THR A 36 9.20 -0.59 14.94
C THR A 36 9.32 0.13 16.28
N ILE A 37 8.43 -0.15 17.24
CA ILE A 37 8.47 0.43 18.58
C ILE A 37 9.66 -0.13 19.39
N LEU A 38 9.82 -1.47 19.40
CA LEU A 38 10.87 -2.14 20.17
C LEU A 38 12.29 -1.81 19.67
N THR A 39 12.44 -1.50 18.38
CA THR A 39 13.73 -1.14 17.77
C THR A 39 13.89 0.38 17.57
N SER A 40 13.12 1.19 18.31
CA SER A 40 13.11 2.66 18.20
C SER A 40 14.48 3.33 18.26
N LYS A 41 15.40 2.81 19.07
CA LYS A 41 16.78 3.32 19.19
C LYS A 41 17.64 3.12 17.94
N GLU A 42 17.27 2.19 17.06
CA GLU A 42 17.96 1.90 15.79
C GLU A 42 17.15 2.32 14.56
N ASN A 43 16.04 3.04 14.76
CA ASN A 43 15.13 3.36 13.69
C ASN A 43 15.74 4.37 12.71
N THR A 44 15.59 4.05 11.44
CA THR A 44 15.90 4.96 10.33
C THR A 44 14.65 5.75 9.95
N SER A 45 14.79 6.79 9.14
CA SER A 45 13.64 7.51 8.54
C SER A 45 12.62 6.54 7.93
N THR A 46 13.10 5.52 7.24
CA THR A 46 12.25 4.51 6.62
C THR A 46 11.58 3.60 7.62
N SER A 47 12.18 3.34 8.79
CA SER A 47 11.51 2.54 9.83
C SER A 47 10.23 3.24 10.29
N TYR A 48 10.28 4.57 10.50
CA TYR A 48 9.09 5.34 10.87
C TYR A 48 8.03 5.35 9.77
N LEU A 49 8.45 5.50 8.50
CA LEU A 49 7.51 5.44 7.37
C LEU A 49 6.87 4.05 7.21
N VAL A 50 7.63 2.98 7.42
CA VAL A 50 7.10 1.60 7.40
C VAL A 50 6.15 1.37 8.58
N GLY A 51 6.45 1.90 9.76
CA GLY A 51 5.53 1.88 10.90
C GLY A 51 4.23 2.64 10.61
N ASN A 52 4.30 3.81 9.97
CA ASN A 52 3.11 4.57 9.55
C ASN A 52 2.27 3.80 8.51
N LEU A 53 2.94 3.15 7.54
CA LEU A 53 2.27 2.33 6.56
C LEU A 53 1.53 1.16 7.22
N ALA A 54 2.19 0.46 8.16
CA ALA A 54 1.57 -0.62 8.91
C ALA A 54 0.39 -0.14 9.77
N LEU A 55 0.45 1.08 10.33
CA LEU A 55 -0.69 1.68 11.02
C LEU A 55 -1.87 1.93 10.07
N ALA A 56 -1.63 2.54 8.91
CA ALA A 56 -2.68 2.77 7.92
C ALA A 56 -3.30 1.44 7.43
N ASP A 57 -2.46 0.46 7.11
CA ASP A 57 -2.88 -0.86 6.63
C ASP A 57 -3.61 -1.68 7.71
N LEU A 58 -3.21 -1.57 8.99
CA LEU A 58 -3.93 -2.14 10.12
C LEU A 58 -5.34 -1.55 10.21
N LEU A 59 -5.46 -0.23 10.11
CA LEU A 59 -6.76 0.45 10.15
C LEU A 59 -7.63 0.07 8.94
N VAL A 60 -7.06 -0.09 7.75
CA VAL A 60 -7.78 -0.69 6.60
C VAL A 60 -8.27 -2.07 7.00
N CYS A 61 -7.42 -2.94 7.54
CA CYS A 61 -7.82 -4.30 7.89
C CYS A 61 -8.97 -4.34 8.92
N LEU A 62 -8.92 -3.47 9.93
CA LEU A 62 -9.91 -3.38 11.01
C LEU A 62 -11.22 -2.68 10.62
N THR A 63 -11.26 -1.93 9.52
CA THR A 63 -12.44 -1.16 9.11
C THR A 63 -13.03 -1.68 7.80
N PHE A 64 -12.20 -1.83 6.77
CA PHE A 64 -12.62 -2.20 5.43
C PHE A 64 -13.19 -3.63 5.36
N TYR A 65 -12.46 -4.63 5.87
CA TYR A 65 -12.90 -6.03 5.75
C TYR A 65 -14.16 -6.34 6.57
N PRO A 66 -14.29 -5.95 7.85
CA PRO A 66 -15.52 -6.17 8.61
C PRO A 66 -16.74 -5.56 7.93
N ILE A 67 -16.61 -4.33 7.44
CA ILE A 67 -17.73 -3.64 6.82
C ILE A 67 -18.04 -4.25 5.44
N SER A 68 -17.02 -4.64 4.67
CA SER A 68 -17.23 -5.37 3.41
C SER A 68 -17.95 -6.72 3.64
N ILE A 69 -17.68 -7.41 4.74
CA ILE A 69 -18.39 -8.64 5.15
C ILE A 69 -19.85 -8.32 5.53
N ILE A 70 -20.10 -7.22 6.25
CA ILE A 70 -21.47 -6.81 6.58
C ILE A 70 -22.25 -6.43 5.32
N GLU A 71 -21.63 -5.67 4.40
CA GLU A 71 -22.24 -5.27 3.12
C GLU A 71 -22.61 -6.49 2.27
N ILE A 72 -21.78 -7.54 2.24
CA ILE A 72 -22.04 -8.73 1.42
C ILE A 72 -23.10 -9.66 2.04
N ILE A 73 -23.22 -9.72 3.37
CA ILE A 73 -24.20 -10.56 4.09
C ILE A 73 -25.59 -9.88 4.19
N GLN A 74 -25.73 -8.60 3.81
CA GLN A 74 -26.98 -7.84 3.84
C GLN A 74 -27.60 -7.65 5.25
N ILE A 75 -26.80 -7.66 6.32
CA ILE A 75 -27.26 -7.37 7.70
C ILE A 75 -27.13 -5.87 8.00
N ILE A 76 -27.60 -5.01 7.10
CA ILE A 76 -27.97 -3.64 7.48
C ILE A 76 -29.42 -3.50 7.07
N PRO A 77 -30.38 -3.70 8.00
CA PRO A 77 -31.79 -3.55 7.70
C PRO A 77 -32.03 -2.13 7.21
N ASN A 78 -33.00 -1.99 6.30
CA ASN A 78 -33.58 -0.72 5.86
C ASN A 78 -33.50 0.32 6.99
N ILE A 79 -32.50 1.20 6.91
CA ILE A 79 -32.46 2.36 7.78
C ILE A 79 -33.43 3.31 7.10
N ASP A 80 -34.67 3.34 7.59
CA ASP A 80 -35.76 4.22 7.13
C ASP A 80 -35.48 5.72 7.37
N SER A 81 -34.23 6.08 7.66
CA SER A 81 -33.72 7.44 7.81
C SER A 81 -32.50 7.61 6.90
N ASP A 82 -32.43 8.72 6.15
CA ASP A 82 -31.37 9.03 5.19
C ASP A 82 -29.98 8.48 5.64
N PRO A 83 -29.50 7.36 5.07
CA PRO A 83 -28.22 6.77 5.47
C PRO A 83 -27.03 7.62 5.01
N GLY A 84 -27.28 8.78 4.40
CA GLY A 84 -26.32 9.65 3.76
C GLY A 84 -25.09 9.98 4.60
N LEU A 85 -25.24 10.30 5.89
CA LEU A 85 -24.08 10.65 6.72
C LEU A 85 -23.21 9.45 7.08
N PHE A 86 -23.82 8.34 7.52
CA PHE A 86 -23.07 7.11 7.83
C PHE A 86 -22.31 6.61 6.60
N CYS A 87 -22.99 6.55 5.44
CA CYS A 87 -22.37 6.11 4.20
C CYS A 87 -21.28 7.07 3.70
N LYS A 88 -21.47 8.39 3.82
CA LYS A 88 -20.43 9.39 3.52
C LYS A 88 -19.20 9.20 4.41
N LEU A 89 -19.40 9.11 5.72
CA LEU A 89 -18.31 8.94 6.69
C LEU A 89 -17.59 7.60 6.49
N HIS A 90 -18.34 6.53 6.27
CA HIS A 90 -17.81 5.19 6.03
C HIS A 90 -16.93 5.15 4.78
N ARG A 91 -17.47 5.57 3.62
CA ARG A 91 -16.71 5.62 2.37
C ARG A 91 -15.52 6.55 2.50
N SER A 92 -15.68 7.68 3.20
CA SER A 92 -14.59 8.63 3.43
C SER A 92 -13.47 8.02 4.23
N THR A 93 -13.81 7.25 5.26
CA THR A 93 -12.85 6.55 6.10
C THR A 93 -12.06 5.53 5.28
N ILE A 94 -12.72 4.67 4.50
CA ILE A 94 -12.03 3.69 3.64
C ILE A 94 -11.05 4.38 2.68
N TRP A 95 -11.53 5.37 1.92
CA TRP A 95 -10.69 6.04 0.93
C TRP A 95 -9.56 6.84 1.57
N THR A 96 -9.79 7.43 2.75
CA THR A 96 -8.75 8.12 3.53
C THR A 96 -7.65 7.14 3.94
N LEU A 97 -8.01 5.97 4.47
CA LEU A 97 -7.05 4.97 4.92
C LEU A 97 -6.25 4.36 3.76
N LEU A 98 -6.93 4.04 2.65
CA LEU A 98 -6.27 3.58 1.42
C LEU A 98 -5.31 4.65 0.88
N PHE A 99 -5.72 5.92 0.87
CA PHE A 99 -4.86 6.99 0.41
C PHE A 99 -3.69 7.25 1.35
N ALA A 100 -3.88 7.21 2.67
CA ALA A 100 -2.79 7.32 3.64
C ALA A 100 -1.75 6.20 3.43
N SER A 101 -2.19 4.96 3.16
CA SER A 101 -1.31 3.83 2.82
C SER A 101 -0.51 4.10 1.54
N VAL A 102 -1.16 4.48 0.44
CA VAL A 102 -0.50 4.74 -0.85
C VAL A 102 0.40 5.98 -0.81
N ALA A 103 -0.02 7.06 -0.14
CA ALA A 103 0.79 8.26 0.07
C ALA A 103 2.05 7.94 0.91
N THR A 104 1.92 7.04 1.89
CA THR A 104 3.08 6.56 2.66
C THR A 104 4.03 5.73 1.78
N LEU A 105 3.52 4.86 0.90
CA LEU A 105 4.36 4.15 -0.10
C LEU A 105 5.12 5.12 -1.02
N LEU A 106 4.47 6.21 -1.45
CA LEU A 106 5.14 7.28 -2.19
C LEU A 106 6.22 7.96 -1.35
N ALA A 107 5.93 8.29 -0.08
CA ALA A 107 6.92 8.86 0.83
C ALA A 107 8.13 7.94 1.06
N ILE A 108 7.91 6.63 1.22
CA ILE A 108 8.98 5.62 1.28
C ILE A 108 9.80 5.63 -0.02
N THR A 109 9.14 5.73 -1.17
CA THR A 109 9.80 5.80 -2.47
C THR A 109 10.65 7.08 -2.60
N VAL A 110 10.17 8.22 -2.11
CA VAL A 110 10.91 9.49 -2.08
C VAL A 110 12.11 9.42 -1.13
N ASP A 111 11.94 8.92 0.09
CA ASP A 111 13.03 8.69 1.05
C ASP A 111 14.16 7.89 0.39
N ARG A 112 13.79 6.84 -0.34
CA ARG A 112 14.73 5.95 -1.01
C ARG A 112 15.37 6.56 -2.25
N TYR A 113 14.61 7.32 -3.02
CA TYR A 113 15.14 8.14 -4.11
C TYR A 113 16.21 9.10 -3.58
N LEU A 114 15.94 9.83 -2.50
CA LEU A 114 16.89 10.76 -1.91
C LEU A 114 18.15 10.05 -1.42
N TYR A 115 18.00 8.89 -0.77
CA TYR A 115 19.13 8.10 -0.28
C TYR A 115 20.07 7.65 -1.41
N ILE A 116 19.52 7.14 -2.52
CA ILE A 116 20.31 6.56 -3.62
C ILE A 116 20.85 7.65 -4.56
N VAL A 117 20.01 8.63 -4.89
CA VAL A 117 20.33 9.65 -5.91
C VAL A 117 21.11 10.82 -5.33
N LYS A 118 20.88 11.17 -4.05
CA LYS A 118 21.53 12.31 -3.38
C LYS A 118 22.23 11.89 -2.08
N PRO A 119 23.15 10.92 -2.08
CA PRO A 119 23.70 10.33 -0.86
C PRO A 119 24.39 11.34 0.07
N LEU A 120 25.09 12.34 -0.47
CA LEU A 120 25.77 13.37 0.34
C LEU A 120 24.80 14.39 0.95
N LYS A 121 23.66 14.65 0.27
CA LYS A 121 22.64 15.59 0.76
C LYS A 121 21.58 14.89 1.61
N TYR A 122 21.45 13.57 1.52
CA TYR A 122 20.46 12.80 2.25
C TYR A 122 20.40 13.11 3.75
N PRO A 123 21.51 13.08 4.53
CA PRO A 123 21.44 13.37 5.96
C PRO A 123 21.04 14.83 6.28
N LEU A 124 21.27 15.76 5.34
CA LEU A 124 20.87 17.17 5.47
C LEU A 124 19.40 17.40 5.08
N ILE A 125 18.86 16.54 4.21
CA ILE A 125 17.49 16.65 3.72
C ILE A 125 16.53 15.86 4.62
N VAL A 126 16.87 14.61 4.94
CA VAL A 126 16.01 13.65 5.63
C VAL A 126 16.36 13.63 7.11
N THR A 127 15.73 14.53 7.84
CA THR A 127 15.78 14.61 9.32
C THR A 127 14.53 13.97 9.93
N GLN A 128 14.60 13.47 11.16
CA GLN A 128 13.43 12.93 11.87
C GLN A 128 12.24 13.89 11.88
N ARG A 129 12.46 15.18 12.18
CA ARG A 129 11.40 16.21 12.17
C ARG A 129 10.68 16.27 10.82
N ARG A 130 11.42 16.29 9.72
CA ARG A 130 10.85 16.29 8.36
C ARG A 130 10.11 14.99 8.02
N VAL A 131 10.55 13.84 8.53
CA VAL A 131 9.83 12.56 8.37
C VAL A 131 8.49 12.60 9.09
N PHE A 132 8.43 13.08 10.33
CA PHE A 132 7.17 13.24 11.05
C PHE A 132 6.23 14.27 10.41
N LEU A 133 6.78 15.37 9.88
CA LEU A 133 6.00 16.32 9.08
C LEU A 133 5.46 15.68 7.79
N ALA A 134 6.25 14.85 7.10
CA ALA A 134 5.80 14.13 5.91
C ALA A 134 4.68 13.14 6.26
N ILE A 135 4.82 12.36 7.34
CA ILE A 135 3.77 11.47 7.85
C ILE A 135 2.49 12.27 8.14
N SER A 136 2.60 13.35 8.91
CA SER A 136 1.44 14.20 9.22
C SER A 136 0.78 14.75 7.95
N GLY A 137 1.60 15.16 6.97
CA GLY A 137 1.13 15.61 5.66
C GLY A 137 0.37 14.53 4.87
N THR A 138 0.77 13.26 4.96
CA THR A 138 0.02 12.16 4.31
C THR A 138 -1.38 12.01 4.87
N TRP A 139 -1.54 12.10 6.20
CA TRP A 139 -2.84 12.00 6.86
C TRP A 139 -3.71 13.21 6.55
N ILE A 140 -3.16 14.43 6.65
CA ILE A 140 -3.90 15.65 6.34
C ILE A 140 -4.38 15.64 4.87
N ALA A 141 -3.50 15.32 3.92
CA ALA A 141 -3.86 15.22 2.51
C ALA A 141 -4.95 14.16 2.29
N ALA A 142 -4.86 13.02 2.97
CA ALA A 142 -5.85 11.97 2.87
C ALA A 142 -7.23 12.40 3.40
N CYS A 143 -7.28 12.95 4.60
CA CYS A 143 -8.50 13.44 5.19
C CYS A 143 -9.12 14.56 4.34
N CYS A 144 -8.33 15.54 3.90
CA CYS A 144 -8.83 16.65 3.08
C CYS A 144 -9.42 16.17 1.76
N LEU A 145 -8.68 15.35 1.00
CA LEU A 145 -9.12 14.89 -0.31
C LEU A 145 -10.40 14.06 -0.22
N CYS A 146 -10.42 13.05 0.64
CA CYS A 146 -11.54 12.11 0.72
C CYS A 146 -12.79 12.74 1.34
N THR A 147 -12.62 13.62 2.34
CA THR A 147 -13.73 14.40 2.91
C THR A 147 -14.34 15.32 1.87
N VAL A 148 -13.52 16.06 1.11
CA VAL A 148 -14.01 16.99 0.08
C VAL A 148 -14.74 16.24 -1.04
N LEU A 149 -14.15 15.16 -1.55
CA LEU A 149 -14.74 14.40 -2.65
C LEU A 149 -16.08 13.76 -2.27
N LEU A 150 -16.23 13.27 -1.04
CA LEU A 150 -17.46 12.56 -0.64
C LEU A 150 -18.55 13.46 -0.07
N ILE A 151 -18.19 14.57 0.58
CA ILE A 151 -19.19 15.52 1.10
C ILE A 151 -19.74 16.39 -0.03
N HIS A 152 -18.89 16.88 -0.95
CA HIS A 152 -19.31 17.84 -1.98
C HIS A 152 -19.69 17.22 -3.32
N PHE A 153 -19.07 16.09 -3.69
CA PHE A 153 -19.30 15.45 -4.99
C PHE A 153 -20.00 14.09 -4.89
N GLY A 154 -20.30 13.60 -3.68
CA GLY A 154 -21.00 12.34 -3.44
C GLY A 154 -22.48 12.44 -3.81
N ARG A 155 -22.82 12.27 -5.09
CA ARG A 155 -24.19 11.96 -5.50
C ARG A 155 -24.41 10.46 -5.32
N PHE A 156 -25.38 10.09 -4.49
CA PHE A 156 -25.76 8.69 -4.29
C PHE A 156 -26.54 8.20 -5.51
N ASP A 157 -26.04 7.17 -6.18
CA ASP A 157 -26.80 6.45 -7.19
C ASP A 157 -27.49 5.26 -6.54
N TRP A 158 -28.73 5.47 -6.09
CA TRP A 158 -29.55 4.45 -5.43
C TRP A 158 -29.98 3.32 -6.39
N ALA A 159 -29.69 3.43 -7.70
CA ALA A 159 -29.86 2.31 -8.63
C ALA A 159 -28.79 1.22 -8.41
N LEU A 160 -27.64 1.55 -7.80
CA LEU A 160 -26.67 0.56 -7.34
C LEU A 160 -27.19 -0.07 -6.04
N ARG A 161 -27.53 -1.36 -6.09
CA ARG A 161 -27.88 -2.19 -4.92
C ARG A 161 -26.66 -2.43 -4.01
N SER A 162 -26.16 -1.37 -3.40
CA SER A 162 -25.11 -1.39 -2.39
C SER A 162 -25.59 -0.62 -1.17
N VAL A 163 -25.15 -1.02 0.02
CA VAL A 163 -25.56 -0.35 1.27
C VAL A 163 -25.19 1.14 1.27
N CYS A 164 -24.05 1.47 0.66
CA CYS A 164 -23.57 2.84 0.51
C CYS A 164 -23.13 3.13 -0.94
N PRO A 165 -24.06 3.53 -1.84
CA PRO A 165 -23.71 3.83 -3.21
C PRO A 165 -22.81 5.07 -3.27
N ALA A 166 -22.03 5.22 -4.34
CA ALA A 166 -21.42 6.52 -4.65
C ALA A 166 -21.40 6.67 -6.17
N GLY A 167 -21.58 7.90 -6.63
CA GLY A 167 -21.66 8.21 -8.05
C GLY A 167 -20.38 7.82 -8.79
N GLU A 168 -20.54 7.37 -10.04
CA GLU A 168 -19.42 6.91 -10.86
C GLU A 168 -18.33 7.98 -11.02
N TYR A 169 -18.72 9.26 -11.11
CA TYR A 169 -17.80 10.39 -11.17
C TYR A 169 -16.93 10.53 -9.91
N THR A 170 -17.52 10.39 -8.72
CA THR A 170 -16.80 10.47 -7.45
C THR A 170 -15.78 9.34 -7.33
N TYR A 171 -16.18 8.12 -7.70
CA TYR A 171 -15.28 6.96 -7.74
C TYR A 171 -14.13 7.17 -8.73
N LEU A 172 -14.42 7.67 -9.93
CA LEU A 172 -13.38 7.93 -10.93
C LEU A 172 -12.34 8.92 -10.42
N LEU A 173 -12.77 10.01 -9.77
CA LEU A 173 -11.86 10.99 -9.17
C LEU A 173 -11.01 10.36 -8.06
N LEU A 174 -11.61 9.56 -7.19
CA LEU A 174 -10.89 8.83 -6.14
C LEU A 174 -9.87 7.86 -6.74
N GLU A 175 -10.22 7.09 -7.77
CA GLU A 175 -9.27 6.21 -8.47
C GLU A 175 -8.09 6.97 -9.09
N ILE A 176 -8.36 8.13 -9.70
CA ILE A 176 -7.31 8.97 -10.29
C ILE A 176 -6.37 9.50 -9.22
N PHE A 177 -6.90 10.16 -8.18
CA PHE A 177 -6.06 10.86 -7.20
C PHE A 177 -5.45 9.93 -6.14
N VAL A 178 -6.15 8.87 -5.74
CA VAL A 178 -5.69 7.92 -4.73
C VAL A 178 -4.92 6.75 -5.34
N GLY A 179 -5.30 6.31 -6.54
CA GLY A 179 -4.68 5.18 -7.24
C GLY A 179 -3.64 5.62 -8.26
N TYR A 180 -4.08 6.18 -9.39
CA TYR A 180 -3.25 6.36 -10.58
C TYR A 180 -2.14 7.41 -10.43
N VAL A 181 -2.45 8.58 -9.86
CA VAL A 181 -1.47 9.66 -9.69
C VAL A 181 -0.30 9.20 -8.80
N PRO A 182 -0.52 8.64 -7.59
CA PRO A 182 0.57 8.11 -6.78
C PRO A 182 1.33 6.98 -7.49
N LEU A 183 0.63 6.07 -8.17
CA LEU A 183 1.26 4.98 -8.94
C LEU A 183 2.24 5.49 -9.99
N ILE A 184 1.83 6.48 -10.79
CA ILE A 184 2.68 7.09 -11.82
C ILE A 184 3.91 7.75 -11.18
N LEU A 185 3.73 8.48 -10.07
CA LEU A 185 4.84 9.10 -9.35
C LEU A 185 5.82 8.06 -8.80
N ILE A 186 5.30 7.00 -8.16
CA ILE A 186 6.11 5.89 -7.66
C ILE A 186 6.87 5.24 -8.83
N PHE A 187 6.22 5.00 -9.97
CA PHE A 187 6.86 4.43 -11.15
C PHE A 187 8.00 5.30 -11.67
N ILE A 188 7.76 6.61 -11.86
CA ILE A 188 8.78 7.57 -12.34
C ILE A 188 9.98 7.61 -11.40
N LEU A 189 9.75 7.71 -10.09
CA LEU A 189 10.82 7.73 -9.10
C LEU A 189 11.63 6.43 -9.14
N ASN A 190 10.97 5.28 -9.25
CA ASN A 190 11.63 3.98 -9.34
C ASN A 190 12.43 3.79 -10.62
N PHE A 191 11.92 4.25 -11.76
CA PHE A 191 12.66 4.26 -13.00
C PHE A 191 13.95 5.09 -12.87
N ARG A 192 13.87 6.26 -12.23
CA ARG A 192 15.06 7.10 -11.96
C ARG A 192 16.04 6.41 -11.00
N ILE A 193 15.55 5.80 -9.91
CA ILE A 193 16.38 5.01 -8.98
C ILE A 193 17.14 3.91 -9.73
N PHE A 194 16.43 3.14 -10.56
CA PHE A 194 17.02 2.04 -11.32
C PHE A 194 18.11 2.53 -12.28
N ASN A 195 17.87 3.64 -12.98
CA ASN A 195 18.86 4.23 -13.89
C ASN A 195 20.11 4.72 -13.16
N VAL A 196 19.95 5.35 -12.01
CA VAL A 196 21.08 5.80 -11.18
C VAL A 196 21.87 4.60 -10.65
N ALA A 197 21.19 3.57 -10.14
CA ALA A 197 21.84 2.34 -9.68
C ALA A 197 22.61 1.63 -10.81
N ARG A 198 22.04 1.56 -12.03
CA ARG A 198 22.74 1.01 -13.21
C ARG A 198 23.99 1.81 -13.57
N LYS A 199 23.92 3.15 -13.54
CA LYS A 199 25.08 4.02 -13.81
C LYS A 199 26.17 3.84 -12.74
N GLN A 200 25.79 3.77 -11.46
CA GLN A 200 26.72 3.49 -10.36
C GLN A 200 27.40 2.13 -10.53
N ARG A 201 26.67 1.08 -10.94
CA ARG A 201 27.24 -0.24 -11.28
C ARG A 201 28.32 -0.13 -12.35
N LYS A 202 28.01 0.53 -13.47
CA LYS A 202 28.96 0.67 -14.58
C LYS A 202 30.23 1.39 -14.16
N ARG A 203 30.13 2.43 -13.33
CA ARG A 203 31.29 3.16 -12.81
C ARG A 203 32.20 2.29 -11.93
N ILE A 204 31.61 1.53 -11.00
CA ILE A 204 32.39 0.63 -10.12
C ILE A 204 33.08 -0.49 -10.91
N LEU A 205 32.44 -1.00 -11.97
CA LEU A 205 33.02 -2.03 -12.83
C LEU A 205 34.06 -1.48 -13.81
N ALA A 206 33.96 -0.21 -14.20
CA ALA A 206 34.88 0.45 -15.13
C ALA A 206 36.11 1.05 -14.43
N GLU A 207 36.12 1.14 -13.11
CA GLU A 207 37.27 1.60 -12.34
C GLU A 207 38.36 0.52 -12.41
N PRO A 208 39.52 0.78 -13.05
CA PRO A 208 40.56 -0.24 -13.22
C PRO A 208 41.02 -0.70 -11.84
N THR A 209 41.06 -2.01 -11.62
CA THR A 209 41.79 -2.57 -10.48
C THR A 209 43.26 -2.22 -10.73
N VAL A 210 43.75 -1.14 -10.13
CA VAL A 210 45.18 -0.82 -10.12
C VAL A 210 45.87 -2.07 -9.58
N THR A 211 46.56 -2.77 -10.48
CA THR A 211 47.36 -3.94 -10.21
C THR A 211 48.50 -3.52 -9.30
N VAL A 212 48.29 -3.65 -7.99
CA VAL A 212 49.39 -3.79 -7.03
C VAL A 212 49.21 -5.15 -6.40
N ASN A 213 50.08 -6.07 -6.81
CA ASN A 213 50.19 -7.39 -6.22
C ASN A 213 50.52 -7.27 -4.73
N ILE A 214 50.04 -8.28 -4.00
CA ILE A 214 50.34 -8.63 -2.59
C ILE A 214 49.48 -7.87 -1.57
N SER A 215 48.50 -8.61 -1.01
CA SER A 215 47.61 -8.26 0.12
C SER A 215 46.83 -6.96 0.01
N SER A 216 46.15 -6.69 -1.12
CA SER A 216 45.32 -5.48 -1.24
C SER A 216 43.98 -5.64 -0.51
N GLU A 217 43.95 -5.26 0.76
CA GLU A 217 42.70 -4.85 1.40
C GLU A 217 42.01 -3.83 0.50
N LEU A 218 40.75 -4.11 0.16
CA LEU A 218 39.95 -3.27 -0.73
C LEU A 218 39.86 -1.85 -0.13
N SER A 219 40.24 -0.80 -0.88
CA SER A 219 40.25 0.56 -0.33
C SER A 219 38.88 0.91 0.30
N PRO A 220 38.85 1.64 1.43
CA PRO A 220 37.60 1.97 2.12
C PRO A 220 36.56 2.64 1.18
N LYS A 221 37.02 3.43 0.22
CA LYS A 221 36.17 4.07 -0.80
C LYS A 221 35.51 3.04 -1.73
N ARG A 222 36.23 2.01 -2.15
CA ARG A 222 35.70 0.93 -3.00
C ARG A 222 34.74 0.04 -2.22
N GLN A 223 35.01 -0.26 -0.94
CA GLN A 223 34.10 -1.00 -0.06
C GLN A 223 32.76 -0.27 0.11
N ILE A 224 32.81 1.04 0.42
CA ILE A 224 31.62 1.89 0.54
C ILE A 224 30.84 1.94 -0.78
N GLY A 225 31.53 1.99 -1.92
CA GLY A 225 30.92 1.93 -3.26
C GLY A 225 30.15 0.63 -3.51
N ILE A 226 30.76 -0.52 -3.21
CA ILE A 226 30.14 -1.85 -3.35
C ILE A 226 28.95 -2.01 -2.40
N VAL A 227 29.08 -1.58 -1.14
CA VAL A 227 27.96 -1.63 -0.18
C VAL A 227 26.78 -0.78 -0.69
N ARG A 228 27.03 0.44 -1.18
CA ARG A 228 25.97 1.28 -1.79
C ARG A 228 25.34 0.61 -3.00
N LEU A 229 26.13 -0.05 -3.83
CA LEU A 229 25.63 -0.78 -5.00
C LEU A 229 24.68 -1.91 -4.59
N LEU A 230 25.09 -2.74 -3.63
CA LEU A 230 24.29 -3.85 -3.09
C LEU A 230 23.01 -3.35 -2.43
N VAL A 231 23.10 -2.26 -1.66
CA VAL A 231 21.93 -1.60 -1.07
C VAL A 231 21.00 -1.07 -2.17
N GLY A 232 21.55 -0.42 -3.20
CA GLY A 232 20.80 0.08 -4.34
C GLY A 232 20.06 -1.00 -5.13
N PHE A 233 20.70 -2.15 -5.40
CA PHE A 233 20.06 -3.29 -6.06
C PHE A 233 18.99 -3.95 -5.19
N LYS A 234 19.28 -4.16 -3.91
CA LYS A 234 18.32 -4.73 -2.97
C LYS A 234 17.07 -3.84 -2.85
N ALA A 235 17.28 -2.53 -2.82
CA ALA A 235 16.24 -1.53 -2.80
C ALA A 235 15.43 -1.54 -4.11
N ALA A 236 16.07 -1.49 -5.28
CA ALA A 236 15.40 -1.56 -6.59
C ALA A 236 14.53 -2.82 -6.74
N LYS A 237 14.97 -3.98 -6.23
CA LYS A 237 14.17 -5.21 -6.25
C LYS A 237 12.96 -5.15 -5.31
N THR A 238 13.09 -4.54 -4.14
CA THR A 238 11.95 -4.33 -3.23
C THR A 238 10.96 -3.33 -3.82
N PHE A 239 11.40 -2.29 -4.53
CA PHE A 239 10.47 -1.34 -5.15
C PHE A 239 9.82 -1.84 -6.43
N ALA A 240 10.52 -2.66 -7.24
CA ALA A 240 9.87 -3.36 -8.34
C ALA A 240 8.73 -4.26 -7.83
N MET A 241 8.90 -4.87 -6.65
CA MET A 241 7.87 -5.66 -5.99
C MET A 241 6.71 -4.78 -5.48
N VAL A 242 7.00 -3.64 -4.84
CA VAL A 242 5.96 -2.68 -4.39
C VAL A 242 5.16 -2.13 -5.57
N VAL A 243 5.83 -1.71 -6.65
CA VAL A 243 5.18 -1.26 -7.89
C VAL A 243 4.36 -2.38 -8.50
N ALA A 244 4.89 -3.60 -8.58
CA ALA A 244 4.17 -4.73 -9.16
C ALA A 244 2.91 -5.07 -8.36
N VAL A 245 2.98 -5.09 -7.03
CA VAL A 245 1.83 -5.38 -6.16
C VAL A 245 0.81 -4.26 -6.20
N LEU A 246 1.22 -3.00 -6.05
CA LEU A 246 0.30 -1.87 -6.09
C LEU A 246 -0.34 -1.73 -7.48
N THR A 247 0.43 -1.94 -8.55
CA THR A 247 -0.10 -1.97 -9.92
C THR A 247 -1.05 -3.14 -10.10
N PHE A 248 -0.71 -4.35 -9.63
CA PHE A 248 -1.59 -5.49 -9.72
C PHE A 248 -2.91 -5.25 -8.97
N CYS A 249 -2.87 -4.76 -7.73
CA CYS A 249 -4.07 -4.45 -6.95
C CYS A 249 -4.96 -3.38 -7.61
N VAL A 250 -4.38 -2.25 -8.01
CA VAL A 250 -5.16 -1.13 -8.58
C VAL A 250 -5.58 -1.40 -10.03
N LEU A 251 -4.70 -1.95 -10.86
CA LEU A 251 -4.99 -2.25 -12.26
C LEU A 251 -5.99 -3.40 -12.37
N THR A 252 -5.86 -4.45 -11.56
CA THR A 252 -6.84 -5.55 -11.57
C THR A 252 -8.21 -5.04 -11.14
N ALA A 253 -8.31 -4.26 -10.06
CA ALA A 253 -9.58 -3.69 -9.62
C ALA A 253 -10.26 -2.85 -10.72
N THR A 254 -9.49 -2.05 -11.46
CA THR A 254 -10.03 -1.09 -12.46
C THR A 254 -10.27 -1.71 -13.83
N VAL A 255 -9.35 -2.53 -14.33
CA VAL A 255 -9.47 -3.22 -15.63
C VAL A 255 -10.58 -4.24 -15.57
N VAL A 256 -10.64 -5.06 -14.53
CA VAL A 256 -11.72 -6.04 -14.34
C VAL A 256 -13.07 -5.31 -14.34
N SER A 257 -13.20 -4.24 -13.56
CA SER A 257 -14.46 -3.48 -13.49
C SER A 257 -14.89 -2.85 -14.82
N LYS A 258 -13.96 -2.30 -15.61
CA LYS A 258 -14.30 -1.62 -16.88
C LYS A 258 -14.52 -2.60 -18.03
N VAL A 259 -13.72 -3.65 -18.12
CA VAL A 259 -13.84 -4.70 -19.14
C VAL A 259 -15.17 -5.44 -18.98
N ILE A 260 -15.54 -5.83 -17.76
CA ILE A 260 -16.81 -6.52 -17.51
C ILE A 260 -18.00 -5.63 -17.86
N LYS A 261 -17.97 -4.36 -17.44
CA LYS A 261 -19.03 -3.39 -17.78
C LYS A 261 -19.17 -3.20 -19.30
N HIS A 262 -18.06 -3.23 -20.03
CA HIS A 262 -18.05 -3.07 -21.49
C HIS A 262 -18.64 -4.29 -22.23
N PHE A 263 -18.33 -5.51 -21.77
CA PHE A 263 -18.79 -6.74 -22.43
C PHE A 263 -20.15 -7.25 -21.93
N CYS A 264 -20.67 -6.72 -20.81
CA CYS A 264 -21.98 -7.12 -20.31
C CYS A 264 -22.66 -5.99 -19.50
N GLU A 265 -23.47 -5.17 -20.16
CA GLU A 265 -24.25 -4.11 -19.50
C GLU A 265 -25.30 -4.66 -18.53
N SER A 266 -25.83 -5.87 -18.79
CA SER A 266 -26.85 -6.53 -17.94
C SER A 266 -26.26 -7.43 -16.86
N CYS A 267 -24.94 -7.68 -16.86
CA CYS A 267 -24.27 -8.44 -15.80
C CYS A 267 -23.98 -7.53 -14.61
N HIS A 268 -25.03 -7.09 -13.91
CA HIS A 268 -24.90 -6.55 -12.56
C HIS A 268 -24.54 -7.65 -11.54
N GLN A 269 -23.63 -8.55 -11.89
CA GLN A 269 -23.29 -9.65 -11.03
C GLN A 269 -22.43 -9.11 -9.88
N MET A 270 -22.97 -9.11 -8.66
CA MET A 270 -22.31 -8.63 -7.43
C MET A 270 -20.84 -9.09 -7.27
N TRP A 271 -20.44 -10.20 -7.88
CA TRP A 271 -19.05 -10.66 -7.87
C TRP A 271 -18.04 -9.63 -8.39
N TYR A 272 -18.35 -8.81 -9.40
CA TYR A 272 -17.36 -7.85 -9.91
C TYR A 272 -17.12 -6.70 -8.92
N ILE A 273 -18.18 -6.27 -8.21
CA ILE A 273 -18.11 -5.24 -7.18
C ILE A 273 -17.30 -5.77 -6.00
N VAL A 274 -17.62 -6.99 -5.54
CA VAL A 274 -16.92 -7.68 -4.45
C VAL A 274 -15.43 -7.85 -4.76
N ILE A 275 -15.11 -8.37 -5.95
CA ILE A 275 -13.73 -8.59 -6.39
C ILE A 275 -12.96 -7.26 -6.50
N ARG A 276 -13.58 -6.22 -7.09
CA ARG A 276 -12.97 -4.88 -7.19
C ARG A 276 -12.56 -4.33 -5.82
N TYR A 277 -13.47 -4.40 -4.84
CA TYR A 277 -13.19 -3.96 -3.48
C TYR A 277 -12.10 -4.81 -2.82
N ASP A 278 -12.15 -6.14 -2.98
CA ASP A 278 -11.14 -7.04 -2.40
C ASP A 278 -9.72 -6.74 -2.89
N PHE A 279 -9.55 -6.46 -4.18
CA PHE A 279 -8.24 -6.12 -4.74
C PHE A 279 -7.65 -4.82 -4.16
N TYR A 280 -8.48 -3.83 -3.80
CA TYR A 280 -8.00 -2.63 -3.10
C TYR A 280 -7.52 -2.96 -1.69
N GLY A 281 -8.27 -3.76 -0.94
CA GLY A 281 -7.89 -4.17 0.42
C GLY A 281 -6.63 -5.05 0.46
N MET A 282 -6.43 -5.88 -0.57
CA MET A 282 -5.27 -6.80 -0.64
C MET A 282 -3.92 -6.07 -0.56
N ASN A 283 -3.82 -4.84 -1.06
CA ASN A 283 -2.59 -4.05 -0.95
C ASN A 283 -2.12 -3.92 0.51
N SER A 284 -3.06 -3.67 1.43
CA SER A 284 -2.77 -3.50 2.86
C SER A 284 -2.34 -4.80 3.57
N ILE A 285 -2.66 -5.95 2.99
CA ILE A 285 -2.19 -7.25 3.51
C ILE A 285 -0.80 -7.55 2.96
N VAL A 286 -0.62 -7.41 1.65
CA VAL A 286 0.64 -7.78 0.97
C VAL A 286 1.80 -6.92 1.43
N ASN A 287 1.56 -5.64 1.77
CA ASN A 287 2.59 -4.75 2.30
C ASN A 287 3.32 -5.35 3.52
N ALA A 288 2.59 -5.84 4.53
CA ALA A 288 3.18 -6.43 5.73
C ALA A 288 4.14 -7.60 5.38
N PHE A 289 3.76 -8.45 4.44
CA PHE A 289 4.59 -9.56 3.97
C PHE A 289 5.83 -9.11 3.21
N ILE A 290 5.71 -8.11 2.33
CA ILE A 290 6.86 -7.57 1.59
C ILE A 290 7.92 -7.09 2.58
N TYR A 291 7.54 -6.31 3.59
CA TYR A 291 8.50 -5.82 4.59
C TYR A 291 9.05 -6.96 5.46
N GLY A 292 8.18 -7.87 5.91
CA GLY A 292 8.56 -9.05 6.68
C GLY A 292 9.59 -9.94 5.98
N ILE A 293 9.47 -10.12 4.66
CA ILE A 293 10.39 -10.99 3.88
C ILE A 293 11.66 -10.24 3.45
N ARG A 294 11.53 -8.97 3.06
CA ARG A 294 12.61 -8.23 2.36
C ARG A 294 13.56 -7.50 3.29
N HIS A 295 13.09 -7.10 4.47
CA HIS A 295 13.95 -6.46 5.46
C HIS A 295 14.41 -7.48 6.51
N ILE A 296 15.71 -7.76 6.51
CA ILE A 296 16.32 -8.77 7.39
C ILE A 296 16.03 -8.55 8.89
N LYS A 297 15.85 -7.29 9.27
CA LYS A 297 15.42 -6.81 10.58
C LYS A 297 14.02 -7.35 10.94
N TYR A 298 13.04 -7.10 10.09
CA TYR A 298 11.66 -7.59 10.28
C TYR A 298 11.59 -9.10 10.13
N ARG A 299 12.27 -9.71 9.16
CA ARG A 299 12.28 -11.17 8.95
C ARG A 299 12.64 -11.96 10.20
N LYS A 300 13.65 -11.50 10.95
CA LYS A 300 14.04 -12.10 12.23
C LYS A 300 12.95 -11.95 13.29
N ALA A 301 12.26 -10.82 13.33
CA ALA A 301 11.15 -10.60 14.25
C ALA A 301 9.95 -11.50 13.95
N TYR A 302 9.55 -11.62 12.68
CA TYR A 302 8.52 -12.58 12.25
C TYR A 302 8.91 -14.01 12.62
N GLY A 303 10.16 -14.42 12.35
CA GLY A 303 10.66 -15.73 12.73
C GLY A 303 10.59 -16.01 14.23
N ASN A 304 11.01 -15.05 15.06
CA ASN A 304 10.97 -15.19 16.51
C ASN A 304 9.53 -15.26 17.07
N ILE A 305 8.58 -14.56 16.46
CA ILE A 305 7.16 -14.61 16.84
C ILE A 305 6.55 -15.96 16.41
N LEU A 306 6.79 -16.40 15.18
CA LEU A 306 6.33 -17.70 14.70
C LEU A 306 6.88 -18.84 15.57
N LEU A 307 8.16 -18.78 15.96
CA LEU A 307 8.75 -19.75 16.89
C LEU A 307 8.07 -19.76 18.26
N ARG A 308 7.64 -18.60 18.78
CA ARG A 308 6.92 -18.50 20.07
C ARG A 308 5.45 -18.90 19.99
N LEU A 309 4.84 -18.88 18.81
CA LEU A 309 3.46 -19.31 18.57
C LEU A 309 3.37 -20.82 18.29
N LEU A 310 4.48 -21.44 17.86
CA LEU A 310 4.59 -22.86 17.53
C LEU A 310 5.17 -23.70 18.69
N LEU A 311 5.59 -23.06 19.78
CA LEU A 311 6.05 -23.66 21.03
C LEU A 311 5.00 -23.41 22.11
#